data_AF-A0A9D2U2M6-F1
#
_entry.id   AF-A0A9D2U2M6-F1
#
_cell.length_a   1.000
_cell.length_b   1.000
_cell.length_c   1.000
_cell.angle_alpha   90.00
_cell.angle_beta   90.00
_cell.angle_gamma   90.00
#
_symmetry.space_group_name_H-M   'P 1'
#
loop_
_entity.id
_entity.type
_entity.pdbx_description
1 polymer ?
#
loop_
_entity_poly.entity_id
_entity_poly.type
_entity_poly.pdbx_seq_one_letter_code
_entity_poly.pdbx_strand_id
1 'polypeptide(L)'
;MFFSNGFVYGGHPTETIKVSSVKPLDDMMMIITFSTGESRLFDATILTGEVFRPLRDKSVFSRPIIDHGVVTWNDGEIDCSPEFMYEHSFEYTLVS
;
A
#
# COMPACT_ATOMS: atom_id res chain seq x y z
N MET A 1 -21.46 1.64 14.45
CA MET A 1 -22.74 1.35 13.79
C MET A 1 -23.23 2.64 13.13
N PHE A 2 -23.46 2.65 11.83
CA PHE A 2 -24.08 3.78 11.13
C PHE A 2 -25.12 3.29 10.13
N PHE A 3 -26.09 4.16 9.83
CA PHE A 3 -27.23 3.88 8.95
C PHE A 3 -26.96 4.50 7.58
N SER A 4 -27.10 3.72 6.51
CA SER A 4 -27.04 4.22 5.14
C SER A 4 -27.98 3.42 4.23
N ASN A 5 -28.76 4.10 3.39
CA ASN A 5 -29.73 3.52 2.45
C ASN A 5 -30.67 2.44 3.04
N GLY A 6 -31.09 2.58 4.29
CA GLY A 6 -31.97 1.61 4.96
C GLY A 6 -31.27 0.36 5.49
N PHE A 7 -29.95 0.26 5.38
CA PHE A 7 -29.14 -0.80 5.96
C PHE A 7 -28.36 -0.31 7.18
N VAL A 8 -28.14 -1.22 8.13
CA VAL A 8 -27.36 -0.94 9.34
C VAL A 8 -26.02 -1.64 9.26
N TYR A 9 -24.94 -0.86 9.29
CA TYR A 9 -23.57 -1.36 9.20
C TYR A 9 -22.93 -1.39 10.58
N GLY A 10 -22.22 -2.48 10.92
CA GLY A 10 -21.62 -2.69 12.24
C GLY A 10 -20.44 -1.76 12.59
N GLY A 11 -19.80 -1.12 11.60
CA GLY A 11 -18.62 -0.26 11.78
C GLY A 11 -18.93 1.23 11.87
N HIS A 12 -17.90 2.08 11.91
CA HIS A 12 -17.91 3.44 11.33
C HIS A 12 -17.55 3.29 9.83
N PRO A 13 -17.89 4.24 8.94
CA PRO A 13 -17.33 4.24 7.60
C PRO A 13 -15.84 4.54 7.77
N THR A 14 -15.01 3.51 7.76
CA THR A 14 -13.58 3.70 7.55
C THR A 14 -13.46 4.13 6.09
N GLU A 15 -13.08 5.38 5.86
CA GLU A 15 -12.69 5.80 4.52
C GLU A 15 -11.64 4.81 4.04
N THR A 16 -11.98 4.03 3.02
CA THR A 16 -11.08 3.01 2.48
C THR A 16 -9.93 3.75 1.82
N ILE A 17 -8.81 3.84 2.53
CA ILE A 17 -7.59 4.42 1.99
C ILE A 17 -7.11 3.53 0.84
N LYS A 18 -6.75 4.14 -0.29
CA LYS A 18 -6.25 3.43 -1.47
C LYS A 18 -4.89 3.98 -1.83
N VAL A 19 -4.06 3.15 -2.45
CA VAL A 19 -2.84 3.60 -3.10
C VAL A 19 -3.18 4.18 -4.47
N SER A 20 -2.73 5.41 -4.72
CA SER A 20 -2.92 6.13 -5.99
C SER A 20 -1.65 6.18 -6.82
N SER A 21 -0.47 6.11 -6.19
CA SER A 21 0.82 6.04 -6.86
C SER A 21 1.83 5.27 -6.00
N VAL A 22 2.75 4.60 -6.67
CA VAL A 22 3.83 3.85 -6.02
C VAL A 22 5.12 4.04 -6.80
N LYS A 23 6.20 4.40 -6.10
CA LYS A 23 7.54 4.55 -6.66
C LYS A 23 8.53 3.72 -5.84
N PRO A 24 8.92 2.53 -6.33
CA PRO A 24 9.99 1.77 -5.71
C PRO A 24 11.32 2.52 -5.84
N LEU A 25 12.15 2.41 -4.81
CA LEU A 25 13.48 2.98 -4.69
C LEU A 25 14.50 1.84 -4.50
N ASP A 26 15.77 2.20 -4.30
CA ASP A 26 16.79 1.27 -3.83
C ASP A 26 16.52 0.81 -2.39
N ASP A 27 17.25 -0.22 -1.94
CA ASP A 27 17.19 -0.77 -0.58
C ASP A 27 15.79 -1.18 -0.09
N MET A 28 14.94 -1.64 -1.01
CA MET A 28 13.55 -2.05 -0.74
C MET A 28 12.65 -0.93 -0.17
N MET A 29 13.01 0.32 -0.40
CA MET A 29 12.18 1.46 -0.01
C MET A 29 11.15 1.79 -1.10
N MET A 30 10.01 2.36 -0.70
CA MET A 30 8.95 2.77 -1.62
C MET A 30 8.37 4.11 -1.19
N ILE A 31 8.17 5.03 -2.13
CA ILE A 31 7.29 6.19 -1.90
C ILE A 31 5.90 5.80 -2.37
N ILE A 32 4.93 5.92 -1.47
CA ILE A 32 3.53 5.56 -1.71
C ILE A 32 2.71 6.82 -1.57
N THR A 33 1.92 7.15 -2.58
CA THR A 33 0.91 8.21 -2.49
C THR A 33 -0.46 7.56 -2.31
N PHE A 34 -1.21 8.03 -1.33
CA PHE A 34 -2.55 7.53 -1.03
C PHE A 34 -3.63 8.39 -1.69
N SER A 35 -4.87 7.89 -1.69
CA SER A 35 -6.05 8.61 -2.20
C SER A 35 -6.36 9.90 -1.45
N THR A 36 -5.82 10.07 -0.24
CA THR A 36 -5.87 11.30 0.55
C THR A 36 -4.96 12.41 0.01
N GLY A 37 -4.06 12.08 -0.93
CA GLY A 37 -3.01 12.98 -1.44
C GLY A 37 -1.72 12.94 -0.63
N GLU A 38 -1.74 12.29 0.55
CA GLU A 38 -0.55 12.11 1.37
C GLU A 38 0.45 11.16 0.70
N SER A 39 1.73 11.51 0.75
CA SER A 39 2.83 10.64 0.35
C SER A 39 3.59 10.15 1.57
N ARG A 40 3.93 8.87 1.60
CA ARG A 40 4.63 8.22 2.71
C ARG A 40 5.77 7.35 2.20
N LEU A 41 6.82 7.25 3.00
CA LEU A 41 7.97 6.38 2.78
C LEU A 41 7.76 5.07 3.51
N PHE A 42 7.74 3.97 2.76
CA PHE A 42 7.52 2.61 3.25
C PHE A 42 8.79 1.78 3.09
N ASP A 43 9.19 1.11 4.17
CA ASP A 43 10.29 0.15 4.17
C ASP A 43 9.72 -1.25 3.93
N ALA A 44 9.90 -1.78 2.71
CA ALA A 44 9.34 -3.08 2.34
C ALA A 44 10.14 -4.26 2.90
N THR A 45 11.24 -4.05 3.63
CA THR A 45 11.94 -5.14 4.32
C THR A 45 11.09 -5.78 5.41
N ILE A 46 10.06 -5.08 5.91
CA ILE A 46 9.09 -5.61 6.88
C ILE A 46 8.19 -6.70 6.27
N LEU A 47 8.08 -6.76 4.94
CA LEU A 47 7.30 -7.77 4.22
C LEU A 47 8.03 -9.12 4.31
N THR A 48 7.76 -9.81 5.42
CA THR A 48 8.36 -11.10 5.75
C THR A 48 7.34 -12.23 5.58
N GLY A 49 7.79 -13.38 5.11
CA GLY A 49 6.93 -14.54 4.84
C GLY A 49 7.25 -15.21 3.51
N GLU A 50 6.71 -16.41 3.30
CA GLU A 50 6.95 -17.18 2.07
C GLU A 50 6.38 -16.48 0.83
N VAL A 51 5.21 -15.87 0.95
CA VAL A 51 4.55 -15.14 -0.15
C VAL A 51 5.38 -13.94 -0.64
N PHE A 52 6.11 -13.26 0.24
CA PHE A 52 6.95 -12.12 -0.10
C PHE A 52 8.37 -12.50 -0.54
N ARG A 53 8.75 -13.79 -0.46
CA ARG A 53 10.10 -14.26 -0.83
C ARG A 53 10.53 -13.81 -2.23
N PRO A 54 9.66 -13.79 -3.27
CA PRO A 54 10.04 -13.31 -4.59
C PRO A 54 10.45 -11.83 -4.62
N LEU A 55 10.00 -11.00 -3.67
CA LEU A 55 10.35 -9.58 -3.61
C LEU A 55 11.83 -9.34 -3.25
N ARG A 56 12.58 -10.38 -2.85
CA ARG A 56 14.04 -10.30 -2.67
C ARG A 56 14.78 -10.12 -4.01
N ASP A 57 14.15 -10.51 -5.12
CA ASP A 57 14.65 -10.20 -6.44
C ASP A 57 14.28 -8.76 -6.81
N LYS A 58 15.30 -7.91 -7.01
CA LYS A 58 15.12 -6.50 -7.37
C LYS A 58 14.31 -6.32 -8.65
N SER A 59 14.40 -7.25 -9.61
CA SER A 59 13.65 -7.19 -10.86
C SER A 59 12.14 -7.40 -10.66
N VAL A 60 11.76 -8.17 -9.64
CA VAL A 60 10.36 -8.34 -9.21
C VAL A 60 9.93 -7.12 -8.42
N PHE A 61 10.67 -6.76 -7.36
CA PHE A 61 10.31 -5.69 -6.45
C PHE A 61 10.12 -4.33 -7.14
N SER A 62 10.98 -4.01 -8.11
CA SER A 62 10.95 -2.74 -8.85
C SER A 62 9.76 -2.58 -9.81
N ARG A 63 8.88 -3.58 -9.90
CA ARG A 63 7.73 -3.60 -10.82
C ARG A 63 6.39 -3.81 -10.10
N PRO A 64 6.05 -2.98 -9.08
CA PRO A 64 4.73 -3.03 -8.50
C PRO A 64 3.67 -2.59 -9.52
N ILE A 65 2.47 -3.15 -9.41
CA ILE A 65 1.26 -2.73 -10.09
C ILE A 65 0.27 -2.26 -9.04
N ILE A 66 -0.54 -1.24 -9.34
CA ILE A 66 -1.67 -0.88 -8.50
C ILE A 66 -2.91 -1.50 -9.12
N ASP A 67 -3.49 -2.49 -8.44
CA ASP A 67 -4.75 -3.12 -8.84
C ASP A 67 -5.85 -2.72 -7.86
N HIS A 68 -6.91 -2.08 -8.37
CA HIS A 68 -8.03 -1.58 -7.58
C HIS A 68 -7.67 -0.74 -6.33
N GLY A 69 -6.47 -0.13 -6.31
CA GLY A 69 -5.97 0.68 -5.19
C GLY A 69 -5.09 -0.09 -4.21
N VAL A 70 -4.75 -1.35 -4.51
CA VAL A 70 -3.85 -2.22 -3.74
C VAL A 70 -2.54 -2.37 -4.50
N VAL A 71 -1.41 -2.40 -3.80
CA VAL A 71 -0.11 -2.65 -4.45
C VAL A 71 0.09 -4.15 -4.58
N THR A 72 0.38 -4.59 -5.80
CA THR A 72 0.57 -5.99 -6.15
C THR A 72 1.86 -6.21 -6.96
N TRP A 73 2.36 -7.44 -6.94
CA TRP A 73 3.46 -7.94 -7.76
C TRP A 73 3.10 -9.31 -8.32
N ASN A 74 3.89 -9.81 -9.28
CA ASN A 74 3.70 -11.12 -9.91
C ASN A 74 2.26 -11.35 -10.35
N ASP A 75 1.72 -10.44 -11.15
CA ASP A 75 0.36 -10.55 -11.70
C ASP A 75 -0.75 -10.74 -10.63
N GLY A 76 -0.53 -10.20 -9.42
CA GLY A 76 -1.49 -10.24 -8.32
C GLY A 76 -1.29 -11.38 -7.33
N GLU A 77 -0.28 -12.26 -7.53
CA GLU A 77 0.02 -13.33 -6.58
C GLU A 77 0.58 -12.83 -5.24
N ILE A 78 1.15 -11.62 -5.25
CA ILE A 78 1.66 -10.95 -4.06
C ILE A 78 0.96 -9.62 -3.96
N ASP A 79 0.27 -9.37 -2.85
CA ASP A 79 -0.37 -8.10 -2.57
C ASP A 79 0.05 -7.58 -1.18
N CYS A 80 -0.07 -6.27 -1.00
CA CYS A 80 0.04 -5.66 0.31
C CYS A 80 -0.98 -4.52 0.43
N SER A 81 -1.79 -4.59 1.49
CA SER A 81 -2.97 -3.74 1.64
C SER A 81 -2.59 -2.27 1.90
N PRO A 82 -3.38 -1.31 1.41
CA PRO A 82 -3.13 0.11 1.65
C PRO A 82 -3.09 0.48 3.14
N GLU A 83 -3.92 -0.16 3.97
CA GLU A 83 -3.97 0.07 5.41
C GLU A 83 -2.66 -0.33 6.08
N PHE A 84 -2.15 -1.52 5.76
CA PHE A 84 -0.88 -1.99 6.29
C PHE A 84 0.27 -1.07 5.87
N MET A 85 0.31 -0.69 4.59
CA MET A 85 1.32 0.25 4.09
C MET A 85 1.24 1.60 4.77
N TYR A 86 0.04 2.12 5.04
CA TYR A 86 -0.15 3.40 5.71
C TYR A 86 0.30 3.34 7.18
N GLU A 87 -0.11 2.32 7.93
CA GLU A 87 0.25 2.11 9.33
C GLU A 87 1.76 1.92 9.55
N HIS A 88 2.45 1.31 8.57
CA HIS A 88 3.87 0.97 8.66
C HIS A 88 4.80 1.84 7.78
N SER A 89 4.31 3.00 7.34
CA SER A 89 5.14 3.99 6.63
C SER A 89 5.27 5.27 7.45
N PHE A 90 6.13 6.18 7.00
CA PHE A 90 6.31 7.51 7.59
C PHE A 90 5.93 8.59 6.59
N GLU A 91 5.38 9.71 7.06
CA GLU A 91 5.06 10.84 6.18
C GLU A 91 6.30 11.29 5.39
N TYR A 92 6.14 11.45 4.08
CA TYR A 92 7.18 11.88 3.16
C TYR A 92 6.76 13.20 2.51
N THR A 93 7.22 14.29 3.08
CA THR A 93 7.04 15.63 2.52
C THR A 93 8.24 15.97 1.64
N LEU A 94 7.99 16.32 0.38
CA LEU A 94 9.00 16.97 -0.44
C LEU A 94 9.24 18.38 0.13
N VAL A 95 10.38 18.58 0.79
CA VAL A 95 10.88 19.93 1.07
C VAL A 95 11.32 20.57 -0.24
N SER A 96 10.53 21.54 -0.70
CA SER A 96 10.82 22.42 -1.85
C SER A 96 11.76 23.54 -1.48
#